data_AF-A0A9D4D692-F1
#
_entry.id   AF-A0A9D4D692-F1
#
_cell.length_a   1.000
_cell.length_b   1.000
_cell.length_c   1.000
_cell.angle_alpha   90.00
_cell.angle_beta   90.00
_cell.angle_gamma   90.00
#
_symmetry.space_group_name_H-M   'P 1'
#
loop_
_entity.id
_entity.type
_entity.pdbx_description
1 polymer ?
#
loop_
_entity_poly.entity_id
_entity_poly.type
_entity_poly.pdbx_seq_one_letter_code
_entity_poly.pdbx_strand_id
1 'polypeptide(L)'
;MLENLTTKLNTLLIVNYLCRPHQQFLEDVTDSYIVAACLDVMEEGCSNKNNIEFVEKISQKVMDCFNLGVTENSSISRIRNDLEAIHADEQKLFAMRVNDHYQCALCGKCFTSLVWFKKHLTNKHHWKLHQANTNEHCNNAVGQFLFMSLLFRDTCDSYKMCDGARSVCNAHFEWLYDSALKHSKYKIWLWRMITYTLSILGFRESFEYKWNISVNLNGGIRNNIPNDNAVEIQVNNIKRELNTQGANKSYESAKQICMTTQVIHAIKQNLMRTSRTAKSKSTRPEADKSGDIMKMVEFLRQKGAIKNVCWNSFQNFREPLSGINAEELHAWIGEQKRIANMFM
;
A
#
# COMPACT_ATOMS: atom_id res chain seq x y z
N MET A 1 -14.97 -30.31 -12.05
CA MET A 1 -13.76 -29.51 -12.33
C MET A 1 -14.02 -28.00 -12.44
N LEU A 2 -15.21 -27.52 -12.01
CA LEU A 2 -15.65 -26.11 -12.08
C LEU A 2 -16.20 -25.57 -10.73
N GLU A 3 -15.96 -26.28 -9.63
CA GLU A 3 -16.41 -25.87 -8.28
C GLU A 3 -15.29 -25.35 -7.37
N ASN A 4 -14.05 -25.24 -7.86
CA ASN A 4 -12.91 -24.79 -7.06
C ASN A 4 -12.41 -23.37 -7.39
N LEU A 5 -13.18 -22.59 -8.16
CA LEU A 5 -12.82 -21.21 -8.56
C LEU A 5 -13.64 -20.12 -7.85
N THR A 6 -14.56 -20.50 -6.96
CA THR A 6 -15.58 -19.59 -6.43
C THR A 6 -15.27 -18.95 -5.08
N THR A 7 -14.06 -19.10 -4.52
CA THR A 7 -13.78 -18.64 -3.14
C THR A 7 -12.46 -17.90 -2.92
N LYS A 8 -11.80 -17.34 -3.95
CA LYS A 8 -10.45 -16.71 -3.77
C LYS A 8 -10.15 -15.42 -4.54
N LEU A 9 -11.15 -14.58 -4.80
CA LEU A 9 -10.92 -13.20 -5.26
C LEU A 9 -11.35 -12.20 -4.19
N ASN A 10 -10.69 -12.29 -3.03
CA ASN A 10 -10.62 -11.14 -2.13
C ASN A 10 -9.65 -10.14 -2.77
N THR A 11 -10.28 -9.13 -3.37
CA THR A 11 -10.10 -7.67 -3.15
C THR A 11 -8.76 -7.34 -2.49
N LEU A 12 -7.97 -6.47 -3.15
CA LEU A 12 -6.88 -5.54 -2.73
C LEU A 12 -6.37 -5.61 -1.26
N LEU A 13 -5.65 -4.60 -0.79
CA LEU A 13 -5.77 -4.15 0.59
C LEU A 13 -4.76 -4.63 1.66
N ILE A 14 -3.99 -3.65 2.15
CA ILE A 14 -3.89 -3.31 3.59
C ILE A 14 -5.27 -2.89 4.15
N VAL A 15 -6.08 -2.29 3.29
CA VAL A 15 -7.46 -1.78 3.46
C VAL A 15 -8.61 -2.82 3.87
N ASN A 16 -8.58 -4.19 3.72
CA ASN A 16 -9.75 -5.12 3.88
C ASN A 16 -9.59 -6.03 5.08
N TYR A 17 -8.42 -6.65 5.20
CA TYR A 17 -8.23 -7.70 6.21
C TYR A 17 -7.94 -7.11 7.59
N LEU A 18 -7.34 -5.91 7.65
CA LEU A 18 -7.15 -5.18 8.90
C LEU A 18 -8.26 -4.15 9.15
N CYS A 19 -8.87 -3.59 8.10
CA CYS A 19 -9.51 -2.29 8.24
C CYS A 19 -10.99 -2.18 7.82
N ARG A 20 -11.61 -3.05 7.01
CA ARG A 20 -12.98 -2.76 6.52
C ARG A 20 -14.05 -2.65 7.63
N PRO A 21 -14.10 -3.55 8.62
CA PRO A 21 -15.01 -3.41 9.78
C PRO A 21 -14.64 -2.25 10.70
N HIS A 22 -13.41 -1.75 10.58
CA HIS A 22 -12.81 -0.74 11.47
C HIS A 22 -12.44 0.56 10.74
N GLN A 23 -12.84 0.74 9.47
CA GLN A 23 -12.39 1.86 8.66
C GLN A 23 -12.85 3.17 9.29
N GLN A 24 -14.12 3.16 9.72
CA GLN A 24 -14.72 4.24 10.47
C GLN A 24 -13.92 4.57 11.74
N PHE A 25 -13.56 3.54 12.52
CA PHE A 25 -12.72 3.71 13.71
C PHE A 25 -11.33 4.28 13.38
N LEU A 26 -10.68 3.80 12.33
CA LEU A 26 -9.37 4.28 11.90
C LEU A 26 -9.42 5.74 11.48
N GLU A 27 -10.44 6.13 10.73
CA GLU A 27 -10.67 7.51 10.31
C GLU A 27 -10.87 8.41 11.53
N ASP A 28 -11.76 8.03 12.46
CA ASP A 28 -12.09 8.82 13.64
C ASP A 28 -10.90 8.99 14.59
N VAL A 29 -10.14 7.90 14.82
CA VAL A 29 -8.91 7.95 15.63
C VAL A 29 -7.88 8.85 14.95
N THR A 30 -7.65 8.66 13.65
CA THR A 30 -6.67 9.46 12.90
C THR A 30 -7.02 10.93 12.93
N ASP A 31 -8.30 11.28 12.71
CA ASP A 31 -8.77 12.67 12.77
C ASP A 31 -8.59 13.25 14.16
N SER A 32 -8.89 12.49 15.21
CA SER A 32 -8.68 12.93 16.59
C SER A 32 -7.22 13.24 16.89
N TYR A 33 -6.28 12.39 16.46
CA TYR A 33 -4.84 12.65 16.65
C TYR A 33 -4.36 13.86 15.84
N ILE A 34 -4.81 14.01 14.59
CA ILE A 34 -4.43 15.16 13.75
C ILE A 34 -4.96 16.46 14.35
N VAL A 35 -6.26 16.51 14.69
CA VAL A 35 -6.88 17.71 15.27
C VAL A 35 -6.19 18.08 16.56
N ALA A 36 -5.99 17.10 17.44
CA ALA A 36 -5.35 17.35 18.71
C ALA A 36 -3.88 17.84 18.50
N ALA A 37 -3.12 17.25 17.58
CA ALA A 37 -1.76 17.69 17.29
C ALA A 37 -1.71 19.10 16.68
N CYS A 38 -2.67 19.43 15.82
CA CYS A 38 -2.85 20.79 15.31
C CYS A 38 -3.10 21.79 16.44
N LEU A 39 -3.94 21.45 17.44
CA LEU A 39 -4.20 22.31 18.59
C LEU A 39 -2.93 22.55 19.42
N ASP A 40 -2.18 21.49 19.74
CA ASP A 40 -0.90 21.60 20.45
C ASP A 40 0.09 22.52 19.70
N VAL A 41 0.13 22.42 18.36
CA VAL A 41 1.00 23.23 17.50
C VAL A 41 0.51 24.69 17.35
N MET A 42 -0.80 24.92 17.33
CA MET A 42 -1.40 26.25 17.16
C MET A 42 -1.26 27.11 18.42
N GLU A 43 -1.29 26.49 19.61
CA GLU A 43 -1.05 27.16 20.89
C GLU A 43 0.40 27.73 20.99
N GLU A 44 1.35 27.22 20.19
CA GLU A 44 2.73 27.73 20.09
C GLU A 44 2.88 29.03 19.27
N GLY A 45 1.81 29.79 19.03
CA GLY A 45 1.89 31.18 18.54
C GLY A 45 1.97 31.33 17.02
N CYS A 46 1.08 30.67 16.27
CA CYS A 46 1.03 30.81 14.82
C CYS A 46 -0.04 31.83 14.38
N SER A 47 0.38 33.08 14.11
CA SER A 47 -0.45 34.15 13.53
C SER A 47 0.11 34.50 12.14
N ASN A 48 -0.59 34.13 11.05
CA ASN A 48 -0.36 34.78 9.76
C ASN A 48 -1.46 34.59 8.70
N LYS A 49 -1.49 35.56 7.76
CA LYS A 49 -2.57 35.93 6.83
C LYS A 49 -2.66 35.13 5.52
N ASN A 50 -1.85 34.08 5.32
CA ASN A 50 -1.89 33.24 4.12
C ASN A 50 -2.27 31.80 4.49
N ASN A 51 -3.48 31.38 4.12
CA ASN A 51 -4.06 30.11 4.59
C ASN A 51 -3.27 28.87 4.13
N ILE A 52 -2.60 28.90 2.97
CA ILE A 52 -1.90 27.73 2.41
C ILE A 52 -0.56 27.49 3.13
N GLU A 53 0.32 28.50 3.17
CA GLU A 53 1.62 28.41 3.85
C GLU A 53 1.46 28.08 5.34
N PHE A 54 0.40 28.60 5.96
CA PHE A 54 0.04 28.28 7.33
C PHE A 54 -0.33 26.81 7.50
N VAL A 55 -1.20 26.28 6.64
CA VAL A 55 -1.60 24.86 6.67
C VAL A 55 -0.41 23.95 6.39
N GLU A 56 0.46 24.29 5.44
CA GLU A 56 1.69 23.53 5.16
C GLU A 56 2.61 23.50 6.39
N LYS A 57 2.83 24.65 7.03
CA LYS A 57 3.67 24.75 8.23
C LYS A 57 3.11 23.93 9.41
N ILE A 58 1.80 23.98 9.63
CA ILE A 58 1.16 23.16 10.67
C ILE A 58 1.25 21.69 10.31
N SER A 59 0.99 21.32 9.06
CA SER A 59 1.08 19.94 8.59
C SER A 59 2.47 19.38 8.81
N GLN A 60 3.52 20.14 8.47
CA GLN A 60 4.90 19.73 8.71
C GLN A 60 5.16 19.52 10.20
N LYS A 61 4.78 20.47 11.06
CA LYS A 61 4.93 20.32 12.52
C LYS A 61 4.20 19.08 13.08
N VAL A 62 3.01 18.76 12.55
CA VAL A 62 2.27 17.55 12.93
C VAL A 62 3.01 16.29 12.47
N MET A 63 3.55 16.28 11.25
CA MET A 63 4.37 15.17 10.75
C MET A 63 5.61 14.94 11.62
N ASP A 64 6.31 16.03 11.99
CA ASP A 64 7.50 16.00 12.85
C ASP A 64 7.15 15.50 14.26
N CYS A 65 6.01 15.93 14.82
CA CYS A 65 5.54 15.53 16.16
C CYS A 65 5.38 14.00 16.31
N PHE A 66 5.05 13.31 15.22
CA PHE A 66 4.87 11.86 15.21
C PHE A 66 6.01 11.11 14.51
N ASN A 67 7.06 11.81 14.06
CA ASN A 67 8.16 11.27 13.24
C ASN A 67 7.64 10.48 12.02
N LEU A 68 6.65 11.04 11.32
CA LEU A 68 5.97 10.38 10.20
C LEU A 68 6.71 10.53 8.86
N GLY A 69 7.81 11.28 8.83
CA GLY A 69 8.62 11.47 7.63
C GLY A 69 9.33 10.18 7.18
N VAL A 70 9.45 9.97 5.87
CA VAL A 70 10.14 8.79 5.28
C VAL A 70 11.63 8.75 5.64
N THR A 71 12.26 9.92 5.79
CA THR A 71 13.65 10.09 6.23
C THR A 71 13.81 9.90 7.74
N GLU A 72 12.73 10.10 8.50
CA GLU A 72 12.69 10.02 9.96
C GLU A 72 12.21 8.66 10.45
N ASN A 73 11.57 7.88 9.57
CA ASN A 73 11.19 6.51 9.85
C ASN A 73 12.43 5.60 9.89
N SER A 74 12.90 5.37 11.12
CA SER A 74 14.05 4.51 11.44
C SER A 74 14.01 3.12 10.79
N SER A 75 12.83 2.52 10.66
CA SER A 75 12.70 1.20 10.04
C SER A 75 12.94 1.25 8.52
N ILE A 76 12.43 2.27 7.84
CA ILE A 76 12.64 2.44 6.39
C ILE A 76 14.11 2.76 6.10
N SER A 77 14.73 3.65 6.87
CA SER A 77 16.14 4.00 6.70
C SER A 77 17.06 2.81 6.99
N ARG A 78 16.78 2.02 8.04
CA ARG A 78 17.47 0.76 8.33
C ARG A 78 17.39 -0.21 7.15
N ILE A 79 16.19 -0.50 6.65
CA ILE A 79 15.99 -1.42 5.51
C ILE A 79 16.76 -0.92 4.28
N ARG A 80 16.71 0.37 3.98
CA ARG A 80 17.46 0.96 2.86
C ARG A 80 18.97 0.74 3.02
N ASN A 81 19.53 1.10 4.18
CA ASN A 81 20.96 0.98 4.45
C ASN A 81 21.42 -0.49 4.39
N ASP A 82 20.63 -1.41 4.95
CA ASP A 82 20.91 -2.85 4.88
C ASP A 82 20.89 -3.36 3.43
N LEU A 83 19.89 -2.97 2.63
CA LEU A 83 19.81 -3.36 1.23
C LEU A 83 20.98 -2.82 0.39
N GLU A 84 21.37 -1.57 0.61
CA GLU A 84 22.52 -0.94 -0.08
C GLU A 84 23.83 -1.65 0.27
N ALA A 85 24.05 -1.95 1.55
CA ALA A 85 25.24 -2.66 2.02
C ALA A 85 25.31 -4.09 1.46
N ILE A 86 24.20 -4.84 1.50
CA ILE A 86 24.11 -6.18 0.90
C ILE A 86 24.39 -6.12 -0.60
N HIS A 87 23.81 -5.16 -1.30
CA HIS A 87 24.01 -4.99 -2.73
C HIS A 87 25.48 -4.68 -3.07
N ALA A 88 26.12 -3.79 -2.31
CA ALA A 88 27.53 -3.46 -2.48
C ALA A 88 28.44 -4.66 -2.24
N ASP A 89 28.14 -5.49 -1.24
CA ASP A 89 28.89 -6.72 -0.99
C ASP A 89 28.70 -7.75 -2.10
N GLU A 90 27.49 -7.90 -2.64
CA GLU A 90 27.28 -8.75 -3.81
C GLU A 90 28.06 -8.27 -5.04
N GLN A 91 28.08 -6.97 -5.33
CA GLN A 91 28.88 -6.43 -6.44
C GLN A 91 30.37 -6.75 -6.30
N LYS A 92 30.94 -6.64 -5.08
CA LYS A 92 32.34 -7.02 -4.81
C LYS A 92 32.57 -8.51 -5.08
N LEU A 93 31.63 -9.37 -4.69
CA LEU A 93 31.72 -10.81 -4.92
C LEU A 93 31.60 -11.16 -6.41
N PHE A 94 30.73 -10.49 -7.15
CA PHE A 94 30.60 -10.65 -8.60
C PHE A 94 31.85 -10.17 -9.36
N ALA A 95 32.53 -9.13 -8.88
CA ALA A 95 33.81 -8.71 -9.45
C ALA A 95 34.93 -9.76 -9.29
N MET A 96 34.79 -10.70 -8.35
CA MET A 96 35.70 -11.85 -8.16
C MET A 96 35.29 -13.10 -8.96
N ARG A 97 34.27 -12.98 -9.80
CA ARG A 97 33.84 -14.07 -10.68
C ARG A 97 34.69 -14.07 -11.95
N VAL A 98 35.34 -15.19 -12.21
CA VAL A 98 36.11 -15.46 -13.43
C VAL A 98 35.44 -16.61 -14.17
N ASN A 99 34.93 -16.33 -15.37
CA ASN A 99 34.03 -17.24 -16.11
C ASN A 99 32.82 -17.63 -15.23
N ASP A 100 32.69 -18.93 -14.92
CA ASP A 100 31.63 -19.49 -14.06
C ASP A 100 32.08 -19.87 -12.65
N HIS A 101 33.26 -19.41 -12.22
CA HIS A 101 33.80 -19.70 -10.91
C HIS A 101 34.10 -18.41 -10.14
N TYR A 102 33.96 -18.45 -8.83
CA TYR A 102 34.43 -17.40 -7.94
C TYR A 102 35.86 -17.71 -7.52
N GLN A 103 36.80 -16.81 -7.82
CA GLN A 103 38.19 -16.97 -7.47
C GLN A 103 38.55 -16.01 -6.33
N CYS A 104 39.07 -16.56 -5.23
CA CYS A 104 39.52 -15.73 -4.11
C CYS A 104 40.78 -14.95 -4.51
N ALA A 105 40.71 -13.63 -4.52
CA ALA A 105 41.85 -12.76 -4.81
C ALA A 105 42.99 -12.87 -3.78
N LEU A 106 42.71 -13.35 -2.56
CA LEU A 106 43.68 -13.42 -1.46
C LEU A 106 44.47 -14.74 -1.42
N CYS A 107 43.88 -15.85 -1.86
CA CYS A 107 44.53 -17.16 -1.81
C CYS A 107 44.43 -17.99 -3.09
N GLY A 108 43.83 -17.45 -4.15
CA GLY A 108 43.70 -18.08 -5.46
C GLY A 108 42.72 -19.25 -5.54
N LYS A 109 42.06 -19.65 -4.45
CA LYS A 109 41.11 -20.77 -4.44
C LYS A 109 39.86 -20.47 -5.27
N CYS A 110 39.43 -21.44 -6.06
CA CYS A 110 38.25 -21.35 -6.92
C CYS A 110 37.05 -22.09 -6.32
N PHE A 111 35.86 -21.52 -6.49
CA PHE A 111 34.60 -22.05 -5.99
C PHE A 111 33.52 -21.97 -7.08
N THR A 112 32.77 -23.04 -7.29
CA THR A 112 31.63 -23.07 -8.22
C THR A 112 30.38 -22.41 -7.64
N SER A 113 30.31 -22.26 -6.31
CA SER A 113 29.13 -21.77 -5.60
C SER A 113 29.46 -20.52 -4.78
N LEU A 114 28.62 -19.50 -4.94
CA LEU A 114 28.71 -18.25 -4.19
C LEU A 114 28.59 -18.47 -2.67
N VAL A 115 27.79 -19.45 -2.24
CA VAL A 115 27.61 -19.76 -0.81
C VAL A 115 28.92 -20.26 -0.19
N TRP A 116 29.58 -21.21 -0.84
CA TRP A 116 30.87 -21.73 -0.39
C TRP A 116 31.97 -20.67 -0.47
N PHE A 117 31.91 -19.79 -1.47
CA PHE A 117 32.82 -18.66 -1.59
C PHE A 117 32.65 -17.65 -0.44
N LYS A 118 31.42 -17.21 -0.14
CA LYS A 118 31.13 -16.34 1.01
C LYS A 118 31.66 -16.95 2.32
N LYS A 119 31.36 -18.23 2.57
CA LYS A 119 31.85 -18.96 3.76
C LYS A 119 33.38 -19.03 3.83
N HIS A 120 34.05 -19.21 2.69
CA HIS A 120 35.51 -19.20 2.64
C HIS A 120 36.09 -17.82 3.01
N LEU A 121 35.56 -16.74 2.44
CA LEU A 121 36.01 -15.38 2.74
C LEU A 121 35.81 -15.03 4.22
N THR A 122 34.67 -15.38 4.81
CA THR A 122 34.39 -15.13 6.23
C THR A 122 35.30 -15.96 7.14
N ASN A 123 35.51 -17.25 6.84
CA ASN A 123 36.23 -18.14 7.75
C ASN A 123 37.75 -18.10 7.62
N LYS A 124 38.29 -17.87 6.42
CA LYS A 124 39.73 -17.90 6.14
C LYS A 124 40.36 -16.53 6.04
N HIS A 125 39.59 -15.53 5.65
CA HIS A 125 40.08 -14.17 5.43
C HIS A 125 39.40 -13.15 6.35
N HIS A 126 38.57 -13.61 7.29
CA HIS A 126 37.82 -12.76 8.23
C HIS A 126 37.05 -11.63 7.54
N TRP A 127 36.59 -11.89 6.31
CA TRP A 127 35.84 -10.91 5.55
C TRP A 127 34.49 -10.68 6.23
N LYS A 128 34.24 -9.43 6.62
CA LYS A 128 32.97 -9.00 7.21
C LYS A 128 31.99 -8.68 6.08
N LEU A 129 31.09 -9.62 5.81
CA LEU A 129 29.92 -9.38 4.96
C LEU A 129 28.83 -8.75 5.82
N HIS A 130 28.08 -7.81 5.23
CA HIS A 130 26.94 -7.21 5.91
C HIS A 130 25.91 -8.27 6.27
N GLN A 131 25.41 -8.21 7.51
CA GLN A 131 24.30 -9.03 7.99
C GLN A 131 23.20 -8.09 8.45
N ALA A 132 21.98 -8.33 7.99
CA ALA A 132 20.84 -7.47 8.33
C ALA A 132 20.63 -7.42 9.84
N ASN A 133 20.49 -6.21 10.40
CA ASN A 133 20.32 -6.06 11.84
C ASN A 133 18.83 -6.22 12.19
N THR A 134 18.46 -7.29 12.89
CA THR A 134 17.05 -7.62 13.20
C THR A 134 16.53 -7.03 14.51
N ASN A 135 17.37 -6.33 15.28
CA ASN A 135 17.10 -6.09 16.71
C ASN A 135 16.73 -4.65 17.09
N GLU A 136 16.53 -3.73 16.15
CA GLU A 136 16.03 -2.40 16.46
C GLU A 136 14.50 -2.37 16.44
N HIS A 137 13.91 -2.24 17.64
CA HIS A 137 12.47 -2.10 17.83
C HIS A 137 12.10 -0.62 17.93
N CYS A 138 11.27 -0.12 17.01
CA CYS A 138 10.60 1.15 17.19
C CYS A 138 9.39 0.95 18.12
N ASN A 139 9.46 1.50 19.34
CA ASN A 139 8.44 1.32 20.38
C ASN A 139 7.24 2.28 20.27
N ASN A 140 7.13 3.10 19.21
CA ASN A 140 6.03 4.06 19.08
C ASN A 140 4.86 3.49 18.27
N ALA A 141 4.02 2.68 18.93
CA ALA A 141 2.82 2.11 18.32
C ALA A 141 1.85 3.17 17.75
N VAL A 142 1.80 4.36 18.36
CA VAL A 142 0.94 5.48 17.92
C VAL A 142 1.44 6.05 16.60
N GLY A 143 2.73 6.38 16.51
CA GLY A 143 3.33 6.89 15.28
C GLY A 143 3.18 5.90 14.12
N GLN A 144 3.37 4.61 14.38
CA GLN A 144 3.20 3.55 13.37
C GLN A 144 1.76 3.39 12.92
N PHE A 145 0.81 3.43 13.86
CA PHE A 145 -0.61 3.45 13.54
C PHE A 145 -0.96 4.64 12.64
N LEU A 146 -0.52 5.85 13.01
CA LEU A 146 -0.80 7.07 12.26
C LEU A 146 -0.17 7.04 10.88
N PHE A 147 1.05 6.51 10.75
CA PHE A 147 1.67 6.35 9.44
C PHE A 147 0.84 5.43 8.53
N MET A 148 0.44 4.26 9.04
CA MET A 148 -0.37 3.31 8.27
C MET A 148 -1.76 3.88 7.95
N SER A 149 -2.39 4.61 8.87
CA SER A 149 -3.72 5.17 8.65
C SER A 149 -3.71 6.35 7.67
N LEU A 150 -2.67 7.18 7.71
CA LEU A 150 -2.44 8.24 6.73
C LEU A 150 -2.12 7.67 5.36
N LEU A 151 -1.25 6.66 5.25
CA LEU A 151 -0.97 5.96 3.99
C LEU A 151 -2.25 5.36 3.39
N PHE A 152 -3.06 4.69 4.22
CA PHE A 152 -4.37 4.16 3.81
C PHE A 152 -5.27 5.26 3.25
N ARG A 153 -5.39 6.38 3.97
CA ARG A 153 -6.22 7.53 3.56
C ARG A 153 -5.71 8.12 2.24
N ASP A 154 -4.40 8.28 2.12
CA ASP A 154 -3.71 8.78 0.93
C ASP A 154 -4.02 7.90 -0.29
N THR A 155 -3.92 6.58 -0.15
CA THR A 155 -4.28 5.61 -1.20
C THR A 155 -5.76 5.68 -1.55
N CYS A 156 -6.66 5.76 -0.58
CA CYS A 156 -8.09 5.90 -0.87
C CYS A 156 -8.37 7.19 -1.66
N ASP A 157 -7.74 8.29 -1.27
CA ASP A 157 -7.92 9.58 -1.94
C ASP A 157 -7.25 9.63 -3.30
N SER A 158 -6.10 8.98 -3.50
CA SER A 158 -5.47 8.85 -4.83
C SER A 158 -6.39 8.17 -5.82
N TYR A 159 -7.11 7.11 -5.40
CA TYR A 159 -8.13 6.48 -6.23
C TYR A 159 -9.31 7.41 -6.52
N LYS A 160 -9.89 8.07 -5.50
CA LYS A 160 -11.02 9.00 -5.69
C LYS A 160 -10.66 10.14 -6.64
N MET A 161 -9.42 10.62 -6.59
CA MET A 161 -8.91 11.71 -7.42
C MET A 161 -8.41 11.26 -8.79
N CYS A 162 -8.41 9.94 -9.09
CA CYS A 162 -7.81 9.37 -10.30
C CYS A 162 -6.32 9.72 -10.45
N ASP A 163 -5.61 9.87 -9.34
CA ASP A 163 -4.19 10.16 -9.32
C ASP A 163 -3.38 8.86 -9.32
N GLY A 164 -3.15 8.34 -10.53
CA GLY A 164 -2.39 7.12 -10.73
C GLY A 164 -0.91 7.25 -10.33
N ALA A 165 -0.33 8.46 -10.40
CA ALA A 165 1.06 8.67 -10.00
C ALA A 165 1.20 8.53 -8.48
N ARG A 166 0.34 9.21 -7.72
CA ARG A 166 0.27 9.07 -6.25
C ARG A 166 -0.04 7.63 -5.83
N SER A 167 -0.95 6.97 -6.54
CA SER A 167 -1.28 5.55 -6.29
C SER A 167 -0.05 4.63 -6.44
N VAL A 168 0.79 4.85 -7.45
CA VAL A 168 2.05 4.09 -7.63
C VAL A 168 3.07 4.43 -6.55
N CYS A 169 3.16 5.69 -6.13
CA CYS A 169 4.03 6.08 -5.01
C CYS A 169 3.62 5.33 -3.73
N ASN A 170 2.33 5.31 -3.39
CA ASN A 170 1.83 4.61 -2.22
C ASN A 170 2.06 3.10 -2.31
N ALA A 171 1.93 2.52 -3.50
CA ALA A 171 2.18 1.10 -3.72
C ALA A 171 3.59 0.66 -3.28
N HIS A 172 4.60 1.54 -3.30
CA HIS A 172 5.95 1.23 -2.79
C HIS A 172 5.94 0.97 -1.28
N PHE A 173 5.22 1.80 -0.51
CA PHE A 173 5.09 1.61 0.93
C PHE A 173 4.21 0.41 1.23
N GLU A 174 3.05 0.29 0.57
CA GLU A 174 2.16 -0.85 0.75
C GLU A 174 2.87 -2.18 0.46
N TRP A 175 3.75 -2.21 -0.54
CA TRP A 175 4.53 -3.39 -0.89
C TRP A 175 5.49 -3.81 0.24
N LEU A 176 6.14 -2.85 0.89
CA LEU A 176 6.98 -3.13 2.06
C LEU A 176 6.16 -3.70 3.21
N TYR A 177 5.01 -3.10 3.52
CA TYR A 177 4.10 -3.59 4.56
C TYR A 177 3.55 -4.99 4.25
N ASP A 178 3.15 -5.26 3.01
CA ASP A 178 2.73 -6.60 2.61
C ASP A 178 3.87 -7.63 2.66
N SER A 179 5.10 -7.19 2.40
CA SER A 179 6.28 -8.04 2.60
C SER A 179 6.50 -8.36 4.07
N ALA A 180 6.41 -7.36 4.95
CA ALA A 180 6.53 -7.51 6.39
C ALA A 180 5.46 -8.46 6.98
N LEU A 181 4.21 -8.29 6.54
CA LEU A 181 3.05 -9.07 6.99
C LEU A 181 2.93 -10.43 6.30
N LYS A 182 3.87 -10.78 5.40
CA LYS A 182 3.92 -12.05 4.65
C LYS A 182 2.71 -12.28 3.75
N HIS A 183 2.13 -11.21 3.22
CA HIS A 183 1.03 -11.25 2.26
C HIS A 183 1.52 -11.48 0.83
N SER A 184 1.92 -12.72 0.52
CA SER A 184 2.58 -13.07 -0.75
C SER A 184 1.82 -12.67 -2.03
N LYS A 185 0.49 -12.88 -2.06
CA LYS A 185 -0.37 -12.52 -3.20
C LYS A 185 -0.31 -11.02 -3.51
N TYR A 186 -0.47 -10.18 -2.49
CA TYR A 186 -0.54 -8.74 -2.64
C TYR A 186 0.85 -8.13 -2.87
N LYS A 187 1.87 -8.66 -2.20
CA LYS A 187 3.28 -8.34 -2.48
C LYS A 187 3.62 -8.50 -3.96
N ILE A 188 3.21 -9.61 -4.59
CA ILE A 188 3.46 -9.84 -6.02
C ILE A 188 2.66 -8.86 -6.88
N TRP A 189 1.40 -8.61 -6.54
CA TRP A 189 0.55 -7.68 -7.30
C TRP A 189 1.08 -6.24 -7.27
N LEU A 190 1.43 -5.72 -6.09
CA LEU A 190 2.02 -4.39 -5.94
C LEU A 190 3.37 -4.29 -6.65
N TRP A 191 4.21 -5.33 -6.55
CA TRP A 191 5.45 -5.39 -7.29
C TRP A 191 5.23 -5.30 -8.81
N ARG A 192 4.23 -6.01 -9.35
CA ARG A 192 3.87 -5.93 -10.77
C ARG A 192 3.42 -4.53 -11.16
N MET A 193 2.58 -3.89 -10.34
CA MET A 193 2.13 -2.51 -10.57
C MET A 193 3.32 -1.54 -10.64
N ILE A 194 4.25 -1.63 -9.69
CA ILE A 194 5.46 -0.79 -9.63
C ILE A 194 6.36 -1.07 -10.84
N THR A 195 6.67 -2.34 -11.13
CA THR A 195 7.56 -2.71 -12.23
C THR A 195 6.99 -2.42 -13.61
N TYR A 196 5.69 -2.61 -13.82
CA TYR A 196 5.02 -2.21 -15.06
C TYR A 196 5.14 -0.71 -15.29
N THR A 197 4.92 0.10 -14.26
CA THR A 197 4.93 1.55 -14.42
C THR A 197 6.33 2.14 -14.54
N LEU A 198 7.33 1.57 -13.88
CA LEU A 198 8.68 2.13 -13.82
C LEU A 198 9.70 1.48 -14.77
N SER A 199 9.49 0.23 -15.20
CA SER A 199 10.57 -0.54 -15.84
C SER A 199 10.16 -1.37 -17.06
N ILE A 200 8.93 -1.89 -17.11
CA ILE A 200 8.51 -2.83 -18.17
C ILE A 200 7.74 -2.12 -19.28
N LEU A 201 6.76 -1.28 -18.95
CA LEU A 201 5.93 -0.61 -19.96
C LEU A 201 6.64 0.63 -20.52
N GLY A 202 6.42 0.91 -21.81
CA GLY A 202 6.85 2.18 -22.41
C GLY A 202 6.14 3.37 -21.78
N PHE A 203 6.64 4.59 -22.01
CA PHE A 203 6.07 5.81 -21.40
C PHE A 203 4.55 5.93 -21.60
N ARG A 204 4.08 5.71 -22.83
CA ARG A 204 2.66 5.77 -23.17
C ARG A 204 1.84 4.71 -22.43
N GLU A 205 2.31 3.47 -22.47
CA GLU A 205 1.62 2.34 -21.84
C GLU A 205 1.60 2.48 -20.30
N SER A 206 2.70 2.97 -19.71
CA SER A 206 2.76 3.28 -18.28
C SER A 206 1.80 4.42 -17.90
N PHE A 207 1.68 5.46 -18.74
CA PHE A 207 0.69 6.52 -18.56
C PHE A 207 -0.74 5.97 -18.62
N GLU A 208 -1.07 5.21 -19.66
CA GLU A 208 -2.39 4.58 -19.82
C GLU A 208 -2.69 3.61 -18.68
N TYR A 209 -1.71 2.82 -18.24
CA TYR A 209 -1.85 1.92 -17.10
C TYR A 209 -2.17 2.68 -15.82
N LYS A 210 -1.41 3.76 -15.52
CA LYS A 210 -1.67 4.62 -14.35
C LYS A 210 -3.06 5.24 -14.39
N TRP A 211 -3.50 5.69 -15.56
CA TRP A 211 -4.83 6.26 -15.75
C TRP A 211 -5.94 5.22 -15.53
N ASN A 212 -5.72 3.98 -15.97
CA ASN A 212 -6.68 2.88 -15.87
C ASN A 212 -6.70 2.17 -14.50
N ILE A 213 -5.92 2.64 -13.51
CA ILE A 213 -5.97 2.15 -12.13
C ILE A 213 -7.34 2.38 -11.50
N SER A 214 -8.01 3.47 -11.85
CA SER A 214 -9.33 3.86 -11.34
C SER A 214 -10.29 4.19 -12.48
N VAL A 215 -11.59 4.06 -12.21
CA VAL A 215 -12.63 4.36 -13.19
C VAL A 215 -13.75 5.18 -12.54
N ASN A 216 -14.36 6.07 -13.32
CA ASN A 216 -15.50 6.87 -12.89
C ASN A 216 -16.80 6.34 -13.51
N LEU A 217 -17.52 5.47 -12.79
CA LEU A 217 -18.76 4.88 -13.33
C LEU A 217 -19.94 5.85 -13.34
N ASN A 218 -19.97 6.83 -12.43
CA ASN A 218 -21.14 7.68 -12.18
C ASN A 218 -20.94 9.14 -12.60
N GLY A 219 -19.76 9.50 -13.09
CA GLY A 219 -19.35 10.88 -13.32
C GLY A 219 -19.16 11.68 -12.02
N GLY A 220 -18.72 12.93 -12.15
CA GLY A 220 -18.51 13.83 -11.01
C GLY A 220 -17.13 13.73 -10.37
N ILE A 221 -16.80 14.74 -9.57
CA ILE A 221 -15.51 14.88 -8.89
C ILE A 221 -15.46 13.92 -7.71
N ARG A 222 -14.30 13.28 -7.45
CA ARG A 222 -14.06 12.34 -6.33
C ARG A 222 -14.92 11.07 -6.35
N ASN A 223 -15.55 10.75 -7.48
CA ASN A 223 -16.39 9.55 -7.65
C ASN A 223 -15.67 8.39 -8.36
N ASN A 224 -14.35 8.50 -8.55
CA ASN A 224 -13.56 7.40 -9.08
C ASN A 224 -13.48 6.26 -8.06
N ILE A 225 -13.50 5.03 -8.55
CA ILE A 225 -13.29 3.82 -7.76
C ILE A 225 -12.10 3.04 -8.34
N PRO A 226 -11.40 2.24 -7.53
CA PRO A 226 -10.42 1.29 -8.05
C PRO A 226 -11.03 0.40 -9.15
N ASN A 227 -10.28 0.14 -10.21
CA ASN A 227 -10.75 -0.67 -11.34
C ASN A 227 -11.17 -2.09 -10.88
N ASP A 228 -10.44 -2.69 -9.94
CA ASP A 228 -10.81 -3.98 -9.33
C ASP A 228 -12.23 -3.96 -8.74
N ASN A 229 -12.59 -2.90 -8.00
CA ASN A 229 -13.95 -2.71 -7.47
C ASN A 229 -14.98 -2.57 -8.60
N ALA A 230 -14.62 -1.90 -9.70
CA ALA A 230 -15.51 -1.76 -10.85
C ALA A 230 -15.79 -3.11 -11.53
N VAL A 231 -14.75 -3.93 -11.68
CA VAL A 231 -14.86 -5.31 -12.19
C VAL A 231 -15.74 -6.14 -11.25
N GLU A 232 -15.57 -6.03 -9.93
CA GLU A 232 -16.41 -6.73 -8.95
C GLU A 232 -17.89 -6.32 -9.07
N ILE A 233 -18.17 -5.02 -9.19
CA ILE A 233 -19.53 -4.50 -9.43
C ILE A 233 -20.11 -5.09 -10.71
N GLN A 234 -19.32 -5.13 -11.79
CA GLN A 234 -19.75 -5.70 -13.05
C GLN A 234 -20.05 -7.21 -12.94
N VAL A 235 -19.18 -7.98 -12.30
CA VAL A 235 -19.38 -9.42 -12.05
C VAL A 235 -20.65 -9.65 -11.23
N ASN A 236 -20.88 -8.85 -10.19
CA ASN A 236 -22.08 -8.96 -9.36
C ASN A 236 -23.35 -8.61 -10.14
N ASN A 237 -23.31 -7.62 -11.03
CA ASN A 237 -24.41 -7.30 -11.93
C ASN A 237 -24.70 -8.46 -12.91
N ILE A 238 -23.66 -9.02 -13.54
CA ILE A 238 -23.79 -10.19 -14.43
C ILE A 238 -24.41 -11.37 -13.69
N LYS A 239 -23.93 -11.69 -12.48
CA LYS A 239 -24.49 -12.77 -11.65
C LYS A 239 -25.97 -12.54 -11.34
N ARG A 240 -26.35 -11.29 -11.03
CA ARG A 240 -27.75 -10.93 -10.76
C ARG A 240 -28.63 -11.15 -11.98
N GLU A 241 -28.21 -10.67 -13.14
CA GLU A 241 -28.95 -10.86 -14.40
C GLU A 241 -29.03 -12.33 -14.80
N LEU A 242 -27.94 -13.09 -14.64
CA LEU A 242 -27.96 -14.53 -14.92
C LEU A 242 -28.94 -15.26 -14.00
N ASN A 243 -29.06 -14.83 -12.74
CA ASN A 243 -30.00 -15.41 -11.79
C ASN A 243 -31.47 -15.17 -12.15
N THR A 244 -31.80 -14.13 -12.91
CA THR A 244 -33.19 -13.89 -13.36
C THR A 244 -33.66 -14.90 -14.40
N GLN A 245 -32.74 -15.58 -15.10
CA GLN A 245 -33.06 -16.60 -16.11
C GLN A 245 -33.55 -17.93 -15.52
N GLY A 246 -33.40 -18.15 -14.21
CA GLY A 246 -33.89 -19.36 -13.54
C GLY A 246 -33.33 -20.65 -14.17
N ALA A 247 -34.22 -21.53 -14.64
CA ALA A 247 -33.86 -22.79 -15.30
C ALA A 247 -33.28 -22.61 -16.72
N ASN A 248 -33.43 -21.43 -17.33
CA ASN A 248 -32.96 -21.15 -18.70
C ASN A 248 -31.48 -20.72 -18.76
N LYS A 249 -30.72 -20.92 -17.67
CA LYS A 249 -29.29 -20.62 -17.63
C LYS A 249 -28.52 -21.55 -18.56
N SER A 250 -28.05 -21.02 -19.68
CA SER A 250 -27.14 -21.67 -20.62
C SER A 250 -25.84 -20.86 -20.81
N TYR A 251 -24.82 -21.47 -21.40
CA TYR A 251 -23.58 -20.78 -21.75
C TYR A 251 -23.84 -19.59 -22.69
N GLU A 252 -24.69 -19.77 -23.70
CA GLU A 252 -25.12 -18.74 -24.63
C GLU A 252 -25.81 -17.58 -23.92
N SER A 253 -26.71 -17.87 -22.97
CA SER A 253 -27.37 -16.83 -22.16
C SER A 253 -26.36 -16.05 -21.32
N ALA A 254 -25.37 -16.72 -20.72
CA ALA A 254 -24.33 -16.08 -19.94
C ALA A 254 -23.42 -15.21 -20.81
N LYS A 255 -23.01 -15.70 -21.99
CA LYS A 255 -22.23 -14.92 -22.96
C LYS A 255 -22.97 -13.66 -23.40
N GLN A 256 -24.26 -13.79 -23.73
CA GLN A 256 -25.09 -12.65 -24.14
C GLN A 256 -25.22 -11.61 -23.01
N ILE A 257 -25.46 -12.05 -21.77
CA ILE A 257 -25.52 -11.16 -20.60
C ILE A 257 -24.19 -10.45 -20.39
N CYS A 258 -23.05 -11.16 -20.43
CA CYS A 258 -21.72 -10.56 -20.28
C CYS A 258 -21.46 -9.43 -21.29
N MET A 259 -21.86 -9.62 -22.55
CA MET A 259 -21.67 -8.62 -23.62
C MET A 259 -22.63 -7.43 -23.53
N THR A 260 -23.82 -7.60 -22.95
CA THR A 260 -24.90 -6.60 -23.01
C THR A 260 -25.15 -5.87 -21.68
N THR A 261 -24.69 -6.41 -20.55
CA THR A 261 -25.01 -5.89 -19.20
C THR A 261 -24.68 -4.40 -19.04
N GLN A 262 -23.51 -3.95 -19.50
CA GLN A 262 -23.12 -2.54 -19.37
C GLN A 262 -24.05 -1.60 -20.16
N VAL A 263 -24.35 -1.96 -21.42
CA VAL A 263 -25.23 -1.18 -22.31
C VAL A 263 -26.66 -1.14 -21.76
N ILE A 264 -27.19 -2.30 -21.35
CA ILE A 264 -28.53 -2.39 -20.74
C ILE A 264 -28.61 -1.53 -19.49
N HIS A 265 -27.58 -1.56 -18.63
CA HIS A 265 -27.59 -0.75 -17.41
C HIS A 265 -27.55 0.75 -17.72
N ALA A 266 -26.75 1.19 -18.70
CA ALA A 266 -26.68 2.58 -19.13
C ALA A 266 -28.02 3.05 -19.72
N ILE A 267 -28.66 2.26 -20.58
CA ILE A 267 -29.99 2.55 -21.14
C ILE A 267 -31.02 2.67 -20.01
N LYS A 268 -31.02 1.71 -19.06
CA LYS A 268 -31.93 1.71 -17.92
C LYS A 268 -31.76 2.98 -17.06
N GLN A 269 -30.52 3.38 -16.77
CA GLN A 269 -30.25 4.61 -16.00
C GLN A 269 -30.74 5.86 -16.74
N ASN A 270 -30.46 5.97 -18.04
CA ASN A 270 -30.93 7.09 -18.87
C ASN A 270 -32.46 7.13 -18.93
N LEU A 271 -33.13 5.99 -19.15
CA LEU A 271 -34.59 5.91 -19.16
C LEU A 271 -35.18 6.36 -17.83
N MET A 272 -34.64 5.89 -16.69
CA MET A 272 -35.10 6.31 -15.36
C MET A 272 -34.91 7.81 -15.12
N ARG A 273 -33.80 8.38 -15.61
CA ARG A 273 -33.52 9.83 -15.51
C ARG A 273 -34.49 10.64 -16.36
N THR A 274 -34.71 10.26 -17.62
CA THR A 274 -35.60 10.98 -18.56
C THR A 274 -37.06 10.87 -18.14
N SER A 275 -37.50 9.70 -17.68
CA SER A 275 -38.87 9.47 -17.22
C SER A 275 -39.17 10.01 -15.82
N ARG A 276 -38.18 10.61 -15.13
CA ARG A 276 -38.28 11.08 -13.73
C ARG A 276 -38.77 9.99 -12.75
N THR A 277 -38.68 8.72 -13.13
CA THR A 277 -39.02 7.57 -12.26
C THR A 277 -37.84 7.12 -11.43
N ALA A 278 -36.67 7.74 -11.59
CA ALA A 278 -35.54 7.57 -10.70
C ALA A 278 -36.00 7.85 -9.26
N LYS A 279 -36.24 6.79 -8.48
CA LYS A 279 -36.38 6.91 -7.03
C LYS A 279 -35.12 7.61 -6.55
N SER A 280 -35.28 8.79 -5.95
CA SER A 280 -34.18 9.45 -5.25
C SER A 280 -33.61 8.41 -4.31
N LYS A 281 -32.37 7.96 -4.57
CA LYS A 281 -31.69 7.14 -3.58
C LYS A 281 -31.62 8.04 -2.36
N SER A 282 -32.29 7.65 -1.28
CA SER A 282 -32.04 8.23 0.02
C SER A 282 -30.57 7.94 0.31
N THR A 283 -29.71 8.89 -0.03
CA THR A 283 -28.36 8.94 0.51
C THR A 283 -28.58 9.11 2.00
N ARG A 284 -28.12 8.15 2.81
CA ARG A 284 -28.10 8.38 4.25
C ARG A 284 -27.32 9.68 4.48
N PRO A 285 -27.85 10.63 5.26
CA PRO A 285 -27.08 11.80 5.63
C PRO A 285 -25.76 11.31 6.25
N GLU A 286 -24.67 11.98 5.88
CA GLU A 286 -23.37 11.72 6.48
C GLU A 286 -23.51 11.98 7.97
N ALA A 287 -23.13 11.01 8.81
CA ALA A 287 -23.24 11.18 10.25
C ALA A 287 -22.29 12.30 10.68
N ASP A 288 -22.78 13.25 11.48
CA ASP A 288 -21.91 14.25 12.09
C ASP A 288 -21.08 13.60 13.19
N LYS A 289 -19.77 13.52 12.96
CA LYS A 289 -18.80 12.89 13.86
C LYS A 289 -18.09 13.89 14.77
N SER A 290 -18.37 15.18 14.61
CA SER A 290 -17.64 16.26 15.29
C SER A 290 -17.67 16.10 16.81
N GLY A 291 -18.82 15.70 17.36
CA GLY A 291 -18.97 15.47 18.80
C GLY A 291 -18.12 14.31 19.34
N ASP A 292 -17.95 13.24 18.56
CA ASP A 292 -17.14 12.08 18.98
C ASP A 292 -15.65 12.37 18.86
N ILE A 293 -15.23 13.03 17.77
CA ILE A 293 -13.86 13.50 17.58
C ILE A 293 -13.47 14.46 18.72
N MET A 294 -14.32 15.42 19.07
CA MET A 294 -14.04 16.37 20.16
C MET A 294 -13.83 15.67 21.51
N LYS A 295 -14.67 14.69 21.86
CA LYS A 295 -14.47 13.90 23.08
C LYS A 295 -13.16 13.13 23.07
N MET A 296 -12.77 12.58 21.92
CA MET A 296 -11.49 11.89 21.77
C MET A 296 -10.32 12.86 21.91
N VAL A 297 -10.39 14.05 21.32
CA VAL A 297 -9.39 15.12 21.47
C VAL A 297 -9.25 15.52 22.94
N GLU A 298 -10.36 15.76 23.64
CA GLU A 298 -10.35 16.07 25.08
C GLU A 298 -9.67 14.96 25.89
N PHE A 299 -9.99 13.69 25.62
CA PHE A 299 -9.36 12.55 26.28
C PHE A 299 -7.87 12.44 25.99
N LEU A 300 -7.43 12.71 24.76
CA LEU A 300 -6.01 12.69 24.39
C LEU A 300 -5.25 13.78 25.13
N ARG A 301 -5.79 15.00 25.19
CA ARG A 301 -5.15 16.16 25.85
C ARG A 301 -5.11 16.04 27.37
N GLN A 302 -6.08 15.34 27.99
CA GLN A 302 -6.02 15.02 29.43
C GLN A 302 -4.76 14.23 29.82
N LYS A 303 -4.16 13.49 28.87
CA LYS A 303 -2.94 12.69 29.10
C LYS A 303 -1.64 13.48 28.90
N GLY A 304 -1.73 14.77 28.59
CA GLY A 304 -0.59 15.66 28.32
C GLY A 304 -0.38 15.92 26.82
N ALA A 305 0.81 16.42 26.47
CA ALA A 305 1.16 16.71 25.07
C ALA A 305 1.10 15.45 24.22
N ILE A 306 0.51 15.55 23.02
CA ILE A 306 0.17 14.39 22.19
C ILE A 306 1.39 13.61 21.74
N LYS A 307 2.52 14.31 21.54
CA LYS A 307 3.82 13.69 21.25
C LYS A 307 4.26 12.65 22.29
N ASN A 308 3.74 12.73 23.51
CA ASN A 308 4.05 11.83 24.62
C ASN A 308 2.98 10.74 24.80
N VAL A 309 1.91 10.72 23.99
CA VAL A 309 0.84 9.74 24.14
C VAL A 309 1.35 8.38 23.66
N CYS A 310 1.36 7.43 24.59
CA CYS A 310 1.65 6.02 24.30
C CYS A 310 0.41 5.16 24.51
N TRP A 311 0.26 4.14 23.67
CA TRP A 311 -0.77 3.13 23.83
C TRP A 311 -0.30 2.03 24.78
N ASN A 312 -0.53 2.22 26.08
CA ASN A 312 -0.18 1.23 27.11
C ASN A 312 -0.83 -0.15 26.89
N SER A 313 -2.01 -0.19 26.25
CA SER A 313 -2.67 -1.45 25.88
C SER A 313 -1.97 -2.20 24.74
N PHE A 314 -1.04 -1.53 24.04
CA PHE A 314 -0.30 -2.02 22.89
C PHE A 314 1.21 -2.11 23.16
N GLN A 315 1.61 -2.40 24.41
CA GLN A 315 3.02 -2.60 24.79
C GLN A 315 3.73 -3.68 23.97
N ASN A 316 2.99 -4.68 23.49
CA ASN A 316 3.52 -5.76 22.66
C ASN A 316 3.35 -5.51 21.16
N PHE A 317 2.91 -4.31 20.75
CA PHE A 317 2.78 -3.98 19.34
C PHE A 317 4.15 -3.99 18.69
N ARG A 318 4.31 -4.85 17.68
CA ARG A 318 5.51 -4.90 16.86
C ARG A 318 5.23 -4.13 15.59
N GLU A 319 6.06 -3.12 15.32
CA GLU A 319 6.03 -2.43 14.05
C GLU A 319 6.20 -3.46 12.91
N PRO A 320 5.29 -3.50 11.92
CA PRO A 320 5.40 -4.48 10.84
C PRO A 320 6.76 -4.45 10.14
N LEU A 321 7.25 -3.27 9.77
CA LEU A 321 8.50 -3.09 9.03
C LEU A 321 9.73 -3.59 9.79
N SER A 322 9.68 -3.63 11.13
CA SER A 322 10.76 -4.23 11.93
C SER A 322 10.97 -5.72 11.62
N GLY A 323 9.92 -6.42 11.17
CA GLY A 323 9.97 -7.82 10.76
C GLY A 323 10.56 -8.08 9.37
N ILE A 324 10.95 -7.05 8.62
CA ILE A 324 11.57 -7.23 7.30
C ILE A 324 13.03 -7.67 7.48
N ASN A 325 13.34 -8.86 6.98
CA ASN A 325 14.69 -9.32 6.77
C ASN A 325 15.21 -8.79 5.42
N ALA A 326 16.22 -7.91 5.46
CA ALA A 326 16.77 -7.29 4.27
C ALA A 326 17.47 -8.30 3.34
N GLU A 327 18.06 -9.38 3.86
CA GLU A 327 18.68 -10.44 3.05
C GLU A 327 17.62 -11.21 2.25
N GLU A 328 16.52 -11.60 2.91
CA GLU A 328 15.39 -12.26 2.24
C GLU A 328 14.75 -11.34 1.20
N LEU A 329 14.58 -10.06 1.53
CA LEU A 329 14.02 -9.08 0.61
C LEU A 329 14.93 -8.87 -0.60
N HIS A 330 16.24 -8.72 -0.38
CA HIS A 330 17.24 -8.58 -1.45
C HIS A 330 17.23 -9.81 -2.38
N ALA A 331 17.28 -11.01 -1.80
CA ALA A 331 17.23 -12.26 -2.56
C ALA A 331 15.93 -12.37 -3.37
N TRP A 332 14.79 -11.99 -2.79
CA TRP A 332 13.50 -12.00 -3.47
C TRP A 332 13.49 -11.03 -4.67
N ILE A 333 13.98 -9.80 -4.49
CA ILE A 333 14.10 -8.82 -5.57
C ILE A 333 15.00 -9.36 -6.69
N GLY A 334 16.15 -9.96 -6.33
CA GLY A 334 17.08 -10.57 -7.28
C GLY A 334 16.41 -11.69 -8.10
N GLU A 335 15.63 -12.54 -7.45
CA GLU A 335 14.88 -13.59 -8.13
C GLU A 335 13.82 -13.02 -9.08
N GLN A 336 13.08 -11.97 -8.66
CA GLN A 336 12.10 -11.34 -9.56
C GLN A 336 12.77 -10.70 -10.79
N LYS A 337 13.94 -10.08 -10.62
CA LYS A 337 14.74 -9.55 -11.74
C LYS A 337 15.17 -10.67 -12.70
N ARG A 338 15.63 -11.80 -12.16
CA ARG A 338 16.01 -12.98 -12.96
C ARG A 338 14.84 -13.52 -13.75
N ILE A 339 13.68 -13.67 -13.12
CA ILE A 339 12.44 -14.12 -13.79
C ILE A 339 12.08 -13.15 -14.91
N ALA A 340 12.08 -11.84 -14.66
CA ALA A 340 11.76 -10.84 -15.68
C ALA A 340 12.69 -10.95 -16.89
N ASN A 341 14.00 -11.12 -16.67
CA ASN A 341 14.99 -11.29 -17.74
C ASN A 341 14.86 -12.60 -18.53
N MET A 342 14.16 -13.62 -18.01
CA MET A 342 13.93 -14.87 -18.77
C MET A 342 12.81 -14.72 -19.80
N PHE A 343 11.91 -13.75 -19.62
CA PHE A 343 10.73 -13.55 -20.46
C PHE A 343 10.82 -12.33 -21.38
N MET A 344 11.91 -11.57 -21.31
CA MET A 344 12.31 -10.53 -22.26
C MET A 344 13.40 -11.10 -23.16
#